data_AF-A0A017SZZ0-F1
#
_entry.id   AF-A0A017SZZ0-F1
#
_cell.length_a   1.000
_cell.length_b   1.000
_cell.length_c   1.000
_cell.angle_alpha   90.00
_cell.angle_beta   90.00
_cell.angle_gamma   90.00
#
_symmetry.space_group_name_H-M   'P 1'
#
loop_
_entity.id
_entity.type
_entity.pdbx_description
1 polymer ?
#
loop_
_entity_poly.entity_id
_entity_poly.type
_entity_poly.pdbx_seq_one_letter_code
_entity_poly.pdbx_strand_id
1 'polypeptide(L)'
;MQRKLVGALCASAAAAAASFAVVVVAAPRRRTFAEALLAHAVADLEVREDIGPNDGRRIREYFAGSRVTPPANWCAAAVSFWLRAAARELTIPPPIEGSLQAKQIATQLERAAQAGRGRWTSAPELRRDPAALRAGDVVVWDRSDPAKPETSWFGHVGVVAGGAAGGAFDTVEGNSGPTGDRVARMRRRLDDPRLLGAGRAW
;
A
#
# COMPACT_ATOMS: atom_id res chain seq x y z
N MET A 1 12.31 54.67 -82.70
CA MET A 1 13.29 53.57 -82.67
C MET A 1 13.78 53.43 -81.23
N GLN A 2 13.71 52.22 -80.65
CA GLN A 2 14.29 51.77 -79.37
C GLN A 2 13.75 52.28 -78.01
N ARG A 3 12.99 51.37 -77.36
CA ARG A 3 13.05 50.88 -75.96
C ARG A 3 13.69 51.74 -74.88
N LYS A 4 13.01 51.83 -73.71
CA LYS A 4 13.49 51.20 -72.45
C LYS A 4 12.36 51.07 -71.42
N LEU A 5 12.14 49.84 -70.97
CA LEU A 5 11.39 49.47 -69.77
C LEU A 5 12.10 50.03 -68.53
N VAL A 6 11.33 50.50 -67.56
CA VAL A 6 11.72 50.48 -66.14
C VAL A 6 10.55 49.91 -65.35
N GLY A 7 10.68 48.65 -64.96
CA GLY A 7 9.85 48.05 -63.93
C GLY A 7 10.46 48.35 -62.57
N ALA A 8 9.62 48.67 -61.59
CA ALA A 8 9.97 48.61 -60.18
C ALA A 8 8.97 47.68 -59.49
N LEU A 9 9.49 46.54 -59.02
CA LEU A 9 8.78 45.53 -58.26
C LEU A 9 8.35 46.10 -56.90
N CYS A 10 7.07 46.01 -56.59
CA CYS A 10 6.59 45.99 -55.21
C CYS A 10 6.84 44.57 -54.66
N ALA A 11 7.81 44.41 -53.78
CA ALA A 11 7.99 43.17 -53.02
C ALA A 11 7.04 43.18 -51.80
N SER A 12 5.97 42.38 -51.83
CA SER A 12 5.19 42.05 -50.65
C SER A 12 5.87 40.91 -49.90
N ALA A 13 6.43 41.18 -48.73
CA ALA A 13 6.93 40.15 -47.83
C ALA A 13 5.76 39.48 -47.10
N ALA A 14 5.41 38.26 -47.50
CA ALA A 14 4.53 37.40 -46.71
C ALA A 14 5.37 36.74 -45.60
N ALA A 15 5.19 37.17 -44.36
CA ALA A 15 5.77 36.50 -43.20
C ALA A 15 4.90 35.27 -42.85
N ALA A 16 5.45 34.07 -43.06
CA ALA A 16 4.85 32.84 -42.58
C ALA A 16 5.02 32.75 -41.06
N ALA A 17 3.94 32.91 -40.30
CA ALA A 17 3.92 32.62 -38.87
C ALA A 17 3.94 31.09 -38.67
N ALA A 18 5.09 30.55 -38.25
CA ALA A 18 5.16 29.19 -37.76
C ALA A 18 4.57 29.13 -36.34
N SER A 19 3.38 28.54 -36.21
CA SER A 19 2.82 28.17 -34.91
C SER A 19 3.58 26.99 -34.34
N PHE A 20 4.33 27.22 -33.26
CA PHE A 20 4.86 26.13 -32.45
C PHE A 20 3.73 25.60 -31.55
N ALA A 21 3.34 24.34 -31.77
CA ALA A 21 2.50 23.63 -30.82
C ALA A 21 3.31 23.37 -29.54
N VAL A 22 2.91 23.98 -28.43
CA VAL A 22 3.46 23.66 -27.11
C VAL A 22 2.86 22.32 -26.67
N VAL A 23 3.68 21.27 -26.68
CA VAL A 23 3.32 19.99 -26.06
C VAL A 23 3.48 20.15 -24.55
N VAL A 24 2.37 20.31 -23.84
CA VAL A 24 2.35 20.24 -22.38
C VAL A 24 2.48 18.78 -21.98
N VAL A 25 3.66 18.34 -21.55
CA VAL A 25 3.85 17.03 -20.93
C VAL A 25 3.29 17.12 -19.50
N ALA A 26 2.22 16.39 -19.23
CA ALA A 26 1.64 16.31 -17.89
C ALA A 26 2.68 15.78 -16.90
N ALA A 27 2.88 16.50 -15.79
CA ALA A 27 3.77 16.04 -14.72
C ALA A 27 3.30 14.67 -14.18
N PRO A 28 4.23 13.76 -13.85
CA PRO A 28 3.86 12.44 -13.34
C PRO A 28 3.04 12.56 -12.05
N ARG A 29 1.93 11.83 -11.98
CA ARG A 29 1.07 11.82 -10.78
C ARG A 29 1.86 11.26 -9.60
N ARG A 30 1.88 11.97 -8.48
CA ARG A 30 2.41 11.47 -7.21
C ARG A 30 1.58 10.28 -6.74
N ARG A 31 2.24 9.23 -6.24
CA ARG A 31 1.58 8.10 -5.59
C ARG A 31 0.80 8.57 -4.37
N THR A 32 -0.33 7.93 -4.12
CA THR A 32 -1.03 8.01 -2.83
C THR A 32 -0.31 7.17 -1.78
N PHE A 33 -0.60 7.38 -0.49
CA PHE A 33 -0.04 6.56 0.59
C PHE A 33 -0.33 5.06 0.42
N ALA A 34 -1.57 4.71 0.03
CA ALA A 34 -1.96 3.32 -0.23
C ALA A 34 -1.13 2.67 -1.35
N GLU A 35 -0.81 3.41 -2.41
CA GLU A 35 0.02 2.94 -3.51
C GLU A 35 1.48 2.74 -3.08
N ALA A 36 2.03 3.67 -2.30
CA ALA A 36 3.39 3.55 -1.75
C ALA A 36 3.49 2.38 -0.76
N LEU A 37 2.50 2.21 0.12
CA LEU A 37 2.42 1.09 1.06
C LEU A 37 2.42 -0.26 0.33
N LEU A 38 1.54 -0.41 -0.67
CA LEU A 38 1.49 -1.64 -1.46
C LEU A 38 2.80 -1.87 -2.24
N ALA A 39 3.41 -0.81 -2.78
CA ALA A 39 4.68 -0.92 -3.49
C ALA A 39 5.79 -1.46 -2.57
N HIS A 40 5.89 -0.98 -1.33
CA HIS A 40 6.86 -1.51 -0.36
C HIS A 40 6.57 -2.95 0.05
N ALA A 41 5.29 -3.31 0.26
CA ALA A 41 4.92 -4.68 0.55
C ALA A 41 5.31 -5.63 -0.60
N VAL A 42 4.99 -5.24 -1.85
CA VAL A 42 5.33 -6.02 -3.05
C VAL A 42 6.84 -6.12 -3.26
N ALA A 43 7.60 -5.07 -2.96
CA ALA A 43 9.06 -5.08 -3.06
C ALA A 43 9.72 -6.11 -2.11
N ASP A 44 9.06 -6.43 -1.00
CA ASP A 44 9.55 -7.43 -0.04
C ASP A 44 9.06 -8.85 -0.35
N LEU A 45 8.35 -9.13 -1.46
CA LEU A 45 7.99 -10.50 -1.84
C LEU A 45 9.22 -11.41 -1.89
N GLU A 46 9.07 -12.63 -1.38
CA GLU A 46 10.14 -13.64 -1.23
C GLU A 46 11.27 -13.29 -0.24
N VAL A 47 11.17 -12.18 0.51
CA VAL A 47 11.98 -12.01 1.72
C VAL A 47 11.70 -13.16 2.68
N ARG A 48 12.77 -13.83 3.14
CA ARG A 48 12.72 -15.07 3.91
C ARG A 48 13.37 -14.96 5.29
N GLU A 49 13.01 -15.91 6.14
CA GLU A 49 13.71 -16.30 7.36
C GLU A 49 15.06 -16.97 7.00
N ASP A 50 16.07 -16.16 6.69
CA ASP A 50 17.39 -16.63 6.21
C ASP A 50 18.40 -16.97 7.33
N ILE A 51 18.02 -16.81 8.60
CA ILE A 51 18.85 -17.16 9.77
C ILE A 51 18.26 -18.37 10.51
N GLY A 52 16.95 -18.40 10.72
CA GLY A 52 16.26 -19.48 11.40
C GLY A 52 14.77 -19.20 11.56
N PRO A 53 13.99 -20.11 12.16
CA PRO A 53 12.55 -19.93 12.31
C PRO A 53 12.20 -18.60 13.00
N ASN A 54 11.37 -17.78 12.36
CA ASN A 54 11.03 -16.42 12.74
C ASN A 54 12.22 -15.45 12.86
N ASP A 55 13.33 -15.70 12.15
CA ASP A 55 14.53 -14.87 12.15
C ASP A 55 15.17 -14.76 10.75
N GLY A 56 15.55 -13.54 10.40
CA GLY A 56 16.24 -13.25 9.16
C GLY A 56 16.78 -11.82 9.14
N ARG A 57 17.75 -11.54 8.28
CA ARG A 57 18.41 -10.23 8.19
C ARG A 57 17.41 -9.10 7.96
N ARG A 58 16.54 -9.28 6.96
CA ARG A 58 15.47 -8.33 6.64
C ARG A 58 14.36 -8.32 7.70
N ILE A 59 14.09 -9.44 8.35
CA ILE A 59 13.11 -9.53 9.44
C ILE A 59 13.58 -8.72 10.65
N ARG A 60 14.88 -8.77 10.98
CA ARG A 60 15.47 -7.90 12.02
C ARG A 60 15.32 -6.42 11.70
N GLU A 61 15.35 -6.03 10.43
CA GLU A 61 15.03 -4.65 10.02
C GLU A 61 13.57 -4.28 10.26
N TYR A 62 12.61 -5.21 10.12
CA TYR A 62 11.21 -4.95 10.48
C TYR A 62 11.03 -4.64 11.95
N PHE A 63 11.83 -5.28 12.81
CA PHE A 63 11.89 -5.02 14.25
C PHE A 63 12.78 -3.83 14.64
N ALA A 64 13.46 -3.19 13.68
CA ALA A 64 14.33 -2.05 13.99
C ALA A 64 13.53 -0.91 14.66
N GLY A 65 14.03 -0.46 15.81
CA GLY A 65 13.36 0.52 16.67
C GLY A 65 12.37 -0.07 17.67
N SER A 66 12.18 -1.39 17.68
CA SER A 66 11.45 -2.09 18.74
C SER A 66 12.39 -2.71 19.78
N ARG A 67 11.83 -3.17 20.91
CA ARG A 67 12.56 -3.94 21.94
C ARG A 67 12.45 -5.46 21.73
N VAL A 68 11.89 -5.90 20.61
CA VAL A 68 11.71 -7.31 20.30
C VAL A 68 12.88 -7.80 19.46
N THR A 69 13.48 -8.91 19.89
CA THR A 69 14.56 -9.58 19.19
C THR A 69 14.02 -10.88 18.61
N PRO A 70 14.24 -11.17 17.30
CA PRO A 70 13.96 -12.48 16.74
C PRO A 70 14.64 -13.63 17.52
N PRO A 71 14.04 -14.82 17.58
CA PRO A 71 12.86 -15.25 16.82
C PRO A 71 11.54 -14.73 17.38
N ALA A 72 10.70 -14.13 16.53
CA ALA A 72 9.37 -13.64 16.90
C ALA A 72 8.45 -13.54 15.67
N ASN A 73 7.14 -13.77 15.86
CA ASN A 73 6.16 -13.57 14.79
C ASN A 73 6.27 -12.14 14.24
N TRP A 74 6.33 -12.00 12.91
CA TRP A 74 6.78 -10.77 12.28
C TRP A 74 5.78 -10.17 11.26
N CYS A 75 4.55 -10.69 11.18
CA CYS A 75 3.52 -10.17 10.26
C CYS A 75 3.23 -8.67 10.48
N ALA A 76 2.98 -8.27 11.73
CA ALA A 76 2.69 -6.89 12.08
C ALA A 76 3.95 -5.99 12.06
N ALA A 77 5.13 -6.57 12.33
CA ALA A 77 6.40 -5.88 12.18
C ALA A 77 6.64 -5.48 10.71
N ALA A 78 6.42 -6.41 9.77
CA ALA A 78 6.55 -6.15 8.34
C ALA A 78 5.59 -5.05 7.86
N VAL A 79 4.30 -5.16 8.19
CA VAL A 79 3.31 -4.13 7.80
C VAL A 79 3.65 -2.76 8.39
N SER A 80 4.09 -2.71 9.65
CA SER A 80 4.52 -1.47 10.29
C SER A 80 5.77 -0.88 9.64
N PHE A 81 6.70 -1.73 9.21
CA PHE A 81 7.87 -1.30 8.45
C PHE A 81 7.45 -0.69 7.10
N TRP A 82 6.55 -1.33 6.36
CA TRP A 82 6.04 -0.83 5.07
C TRP A 82 5.26 0.48 5.21
N LEU A 83 4.46 0.64 6.27
CA LEU A 83 3.79 1.89 6.61
C LEU A 83 4.79 3.04 6.81
N ARG A 84 5.84 2.81 7.59
CA ARG A 84 6.90 3.82 7.81
C ARG A 84 7.69 4.09 6.53
N ALA A 85 7.96 3.07 5.72
CA ALA A 85 8.66 3.23 4.45
C ALA A 85 7.85 4.10 3.47
N ALA A 86 6.54 3.83 3.33
CA ALA A 86 5.65 4.62 2.50
C ALA A 86 5.56 6.09 2.96
N ALA A 87 5.48 6.32 4.29
CA ALA A 87 5.48 7.67 4.85
C ALA A 87 6.78 8.43 4.54
N ARG A 88 7.94 7.74 4.66
CA ARG A 88 9.25 8.30 4.30
C ARG A 88 9.36 8.62 2.80
N GLU A 89 8.91 7.72 1.93
CA GLU A 89 8.89 7.95 0.46
C GLU A 89 8.11 9.23 0.13
N LEU A 90 6.96 9.42 0.76
CA LEU A 90 6.08 10.55 0.49
C LEU A 90 6.45 11.81 1.28
N THR A 91 7.44 11.74 2.17
CA THR A 91 7.84 12.84 3.06
C THR A 91 6.67 13.39 3.89
N ILE A 92 5.85 12.47 4.42
CA ILE A 92 4.71 12.78 5.30
C ILE A 92 4.89 12.08 6.67
N PRO A 93 4.25 12.57 7.74
CA PRO A 93 4.13 11.77 8.96
C PRO A 93 3.36 10.46 8.67
N PRO A 94 3.71 9.33 9.32
CA PRO A 94 2.93 8.11 9.23
C PRO A 94 1.47 8.37 9.63
N PRO A 95 0.47 8.00 8.79
CA PRO A 95 -0.94 8.23 9.11
C PRO A 95 -1.40 7.47 10.38
N ILE A 96 -0.75 6.34 10.64
CA ILE A 96 -0.79 5.55 11.88
C ILE A 96 0.64 5.15 12.26
N GLU A 97 0.89 4.88 13.54
CA GLU A 97 2.22 4.55 14.06
C GLU A 97 2.69 3.14 13.63
N GLY A 98 1.75 2.23 13.41
CA GLY A 98 2.01 0.80 13.30
C GLY A 98 2.10 0.14 14.69
N SER A 99 2.30 -1.19 14.71
CA SER A 99 2.51 -1.96 15.94
C SER A 99 3.12 -3.33 15.63
N LEU A 100 3.73 -3.95 16.64
CA LEU A 100 4.09 -5.37 16.60
C LEU A 100 2.88 -6.30 16.84
N GLN A 101 1.71 -5.74 17.14
CA GLN A 101 0.46 -6.47 17.37
C GLN A 101 -0.57 -6.12 16.30
N ALA A 102 -1.00 -7.11 15.52
CA ALA A 102 -1.95 -6.92 14.41
C ALA A 102 -3.26 -6.24 14.84
N LYS A 103 -3.84 -6.65 15.98
CA LYS A 103 -5.08 -6.05 16.51
C LYS A 103 -4.92 -4.58 16.90
N GLN A 104 -3.73 -4.16 17.35
CA GLN A 104 -3.47 -2.75 17.63
C GLN A 104 -3.43 -1.91 16.34
N ILE A 105 -2.99 -2.48 15.22
CA ILE A 105 -3.06 -1.82 13.90
C ILE A 105 -4.54 -1.58 13.52
N ALA A 106 -5.44 -2.54 13.72
CA ALA A 106 -6.88 -2.33 13.52
C ALA A 106 -7.41 -1.17 14.38
N THR A 107 -7.11 -1.16 15.68
CA THR A 107 -7.51 -0.05 16.58
C THR A 107 -6.99 1.31 16.11
N GLN A 108 -5.75 1.39 15.60
CA GLN A 108 -5.21 2.64 15.06
C GLN A 108 -5.95 3.09 13.79
N LEU A 109 -6.29 2.16 12.88
CA LEU A 109 -7.05 2.45 11.67
C LEU A 109 -8.48 2.92 11.99
N GLU A 110 -9.14 2.27 12.94
CA GLU A 110 -10.45 2.69 13.45
C GLU A 110 -10.41 4.12 13.99
N ARG A 111 -9.42 4.44 14.84
CA ARG A 111 -9.24 5.80 15.39
C ARG A 111 -8.92 6.82 14.30
N ALA A 112 -8.09 6.47 13.33
CA ALA A 112 -7.79 7.34 12.19
C ALA A 112 -9.06 7.64 11.37
N ALA A 113 -9.90 6.63 11.14
CA ALA A 113 -11.17 6.78 10.45
C ALA A 113 -12.16 7.67 11.23
N GLN A 114 -12.28 7.46 12.55
CA GLN A 114 -13.10 8.30 13.43
C GLN A 114 -12.64 9.76 13.43
N ALA A 115 -11.34 10.00 13.27
CA ALA A 115 -10.75 11.33 13.17
C ALA A 115 -10.81 11.92 11.75
N GLY A 116 -11.42 11.26 10.76
CA GLY A 116 -11.49 11.71 9.37
C GLY A 116 -10.16 11.60 8.59
N ARG A 117 -9.17 10.89 9.13
CA ARG A 117 -7.82 10.67 8.54
C ARG A 117 -7.67 9.28 7.92
N GLY A 118 -8.78 8.68 7.51
CA GLY A 118 -8.80 7.33 7.01
C GLY A 118 -10.20 6.77 6.84
N ARG A 119 -10.24 5.48 6.48
CA ARG A 119 -11.45 4.67 6.46
C ARG A 119 -11.16 3.36 7.15
N TRP A 120 -12.08 2.92 7.99
CA TRP A 120 -12.18 1.54 8.46
C TRP A 120 -13.46 0.95 7.90
N THR A 121 -13.43 -0.32 7.50
CA THR A 121 -14.61 -1.05 7.04
C THR A 121 -14.56 -2.42 7.68
N SER A 122 -15.52 -2.67 8.57
CA SER A 122 -15.64 -3.92 9.30
C SER A 122 -15.92 -5.09 8.37
N ALA A 123 -15.65 -6.32 8.81
CA ALA A 123 -15.93 -7.51 7.99
C ALA A 123 -17.42 -7.63 7.56
N PRO A 124 -18.43 -7.36 8.42
CA PRO A 124 -19.83 -7.34 7.98
C PRO A 124 -20.13 -6.27 6.91
N GLU A 125 -19.46 -5.12 6.95
CA GLU A 125 -19.59 -4.10 5.92
C GLU A 125 -18.91 -4.53 4.61
N LEU A 126 -17.71 -5.08 4.68
CA LEU A 126 -17.00 -5.61 3.50
C LEU A 126 -17.77 -6.73 2.81
N ARG A 127 -18.48 -7.58 3.56
CA ARG A 127 -19.34 -8.62 2.98
C ARG A 127 -20.55 -8.04 2.24
N ARG A 128 -21.08 -6.91 2.71
CA ARG A 128 -22.20 -6.20 2.06
C ARG A 128 -21.73 -5.38 0.86
N ASP A 129 -20.54 -4.79 0.94
CA ASP A 129 -19.92 -3.99 -0.12
C ASP A 129 -18.45 -4.42 -0.33
N PRO A 130 -18.22 -5.50 -1.11
CA PRO A 130 -16.86 -5.95 -1.43
C PRO A 130 -16.03 -4.91 -2.19
N ALA A 131 -16.67 -3.96 -2.89
CA ALA A 131 -15.98 -2.91 -3.64
C ALA A 131 -15.37 -1.83 -2.73
N ALA A 132 -15.75 -1.80 -1.45
CA ALA A 132 -15.09 -0.97 -0.45
C ALA A 132 -13.63 -1.41 -0.18
N LEU A 133 -13.30 -2.69 -0.39
CA LEU A 133 -11.93 -3.20 -0.24
C LEU A 133 -11.07 -2.81 -1.44
N ARG A 134 -9.97 -2.09 -1.19
CA ARG A 134 -9.10 -1.56 -2.24
C ARG A 134 -7.66 -2.00 -2.06
N ALA A 135 -6.94 -2.04 -3.17
CA ALA A 135 -5.49 -2.23 -3.14
C ALA A 135 -4.82 -1.15 -2.26
N GLY A 136 -3.88 -1.58 -1.45
CA GLY A 136 -3.20 -0.76 -0.43
C GLY A 136 -3.94 -0.62 0.90
N ASP A 137 -5.13 -1.19 1.06
CA ASP A 137 -5.77 -1.28 2.37
C ASP A 137 -5.02 -2.28 3.27
N VAL A 138 -5.00 -2.02 4.57
CA VAL A 138 -4.47 -2.94 5.58
C VAL A 138 -5.62 -3.76 6.12
N VAL A 139 -5.54 -5.07 5.98
CA VAL A 139 -6.56 -6.03 6.42
C VAL A 139 -6.10 -6.76 7.68
N VAL A 140 -7.00 -6.99 8.63
CA VAL A 140 -6.68 -7.56 9.94
C VAL A 140 -7.61 -8.72 10.28
N TRP A 141 -7.05 -9.77 10.87
CA TRP A 141 -7.77 -10.94 11.38
C TRP A 141 -7.53 -11.17 12.86
N ASP A 142 -8.51 -11.78 13.50
CA ASP A 142 -8.42 -12.33 14.84
C ASP A 142 -7.86 -13.76 14.81
N ARG A 143 -6.79 -14.02 15.56
CA ARG A 143 -6.23 -15.37 15.72
C ARG A 143 -6.32 -15.89 17.15
N SER A 144 -7.13 -15.25 17.99
CA SER A 144 -7.40 -15.72 19.34
C SER A 144 -8.12 -17.06 19.32
N ASP A 145 -7.83 -17.88 20.32
CA ASP A 145 -8.56 -19.09 20.63
C ASP A 145 -9.42 -18.79 21.87
N PRO A 146 -10.76 -18.82 21.77
CA PRO A 146 -11.65 -18.58 22.91
C PRO A 146 -11.41 -19.52 24.10
N ALA A 147 -10.84 -20.70 23.85
CA ALA A 147 -10.46 -21.64 24.92
C ALA A 147 -9.11 -21.31 25.58
N LYS A 148 -8.36 -20.32 25.05
CA LYS A 148 -7.01 -19.94 25.50
C LYS A 148 -6.92 -18.41 25.67
N PRO A 149 -7.36 -17.85 26.81
CA PRO A 149 -7.40 -16.40 27.04
C PRO A 149 -6.07 -15.68 26.78
N GLU A 150 -4.94 -16.34 26.98
CA GLU A 150 -3.59 -15.83 26.69
C GLU A 150 -3.35 -15.52 25.21
N THR A 151 -4.19 -16.04 24.31
CA THR A 151 -4.15 -15.77 22.86
C THR A 151 -5.07 -14.63 22.44
N SER A 152 -5.78 -13.97 23.38
CA SER A 152 -6.74 -12.90 23.09
C SER A 152 -6.17 -11.75 22.26
N TRP A 153 -4.87 -11.47 22.38
CA TRP A 153 -4.18 -10.44 21.61
C TRP A 153 -3.69 -10.92 20.23
N PHE A 154 -3.74 -12.22 19.94
CA PHE A 154 -3.23 -12.79 18.71
C PHE A 154 -4.08 -12.30 17.53
N GLY A 155 -3.40 -11.83 16.50
CA GLY A 155 -4.03 -11.44 15.24
C GLY A 155 -3.11 -11.71 14.07
N HIS A 156 -3.62 -11.40 12.88
CA HIS A 156 -2.84 -11.40 11.65
C HIS A 156 -3.13 -10.14 10.86
N VAL A 157 -2.19 -9.72 10.02
CA VAL A 157 -2.32 -8.49 9.23
C VAL A 157 -1.63 -8.64 7.88
N GLY A 158 -2.18 -7.98 6.87
CA GLY A 158 -1.67 -7.96 5.51
C GLY A 158 -2.01 -6.68 4.77
N VAL A 159 -1.40 -6.47 3.61
CA VAL A 159 -1.73 -5.37 2.70
C VAL A 159 -2.49 -5.94 1.51
N VAL A 160 -3.67 -5.40 1.20
CA VAL A 160 -4.49 -5.83 0.06
C VAL A 160 -3.77 -5.49 -1.25
N ALA A 161 -3.59 -6.49 -2.11
CA ALA A 161 -2.96 -6.37 -3.41
C ALA A 161 -3.97 -6.25 -4.56
N GLY A 162 -5.19 -6.77 -4.38
CA GLY A 162 -6.24 -6.74 -5.39
C GLY A 162 -7.63 -6.82 -4.77
N GLY A 163 -8.62 -6.18 -5.41
CA GLY A 163 -9.99 -6.09 -4.91
C GLY A 163 -10.70 -7.45 -4.77
N ALA A 164 -11.85 -7.44 -4.07
CA ALA A 164 -12.58 -8.66 -3.73
C ALA A 164 -13.54 -9.12 -4.84
N ALA A 165 -13.00 -9.74 -5.90
CA ALA A 165 -13.80 -10.40 -6.92
C ALA A 165 -14.32 -11.76 -6.42
N GLY A 166 -15.63 -11.98 -6.49
CA GLY A 166 -16.26 -13.24 -6.08
C GLY A 166 -16.09 -13.57 -4.59
N GLY A 167 -15.97 -12.55 -3.73
CA GLY A 167 -15.80 -12.72 -2.29
C GLY A 167 -14.38 -13.09 -1.85
N ALA A 168 -13.42 -13.16 -2.77
CA ALA A 168 -12.03 -13.44 -2.47
C ALA A 168 -11.11 -12.35 -3.01
N PHE A 169 -10.04 -12.06 -2.28
CA PHE A 169 -9.11 -10.97 -2.54
C PHE A 169 -7.67 -11.42 -2.31
N ASP A 170 -6.72 -10.68 -2.87
CA ASP A 170 -5.30 -10.99 -2.74
C ASP A 170 -4.63 -10.03 -1.76
N THR A 171 -3.66 -10.53 -1.01
CA THR A 171 -2.87 -9.76 -0.07
C THR A 171 -1.38 -10.05 -0.23
N VAL A 172 -0.53 -9.16 0.27
CA VAL A 172 0.88 -9.41 0.56
C VAL A 172 1.05 -9.46 2.07
N GLU A 173 1.66 -10.53 2.56
CA GLU A 173 1.72 -10.83 3.98
C GLU A 173 3.08 -11.44 4.34
N GLY A 174 3.59 -11.07 5.52
CA GLY A 174 4.67 -11.79 6.18
C GLY A 174 4.13 -12.81 7.18
N ASN A 175 4.90 -13.87 7.46
CA ASN A 175 4.63 -14.80 8.56
C ASN A 175 3.22 -15.42 8.54
N SER A 176 2.78 -15.87 7.37
CA SER A 176 1.41 -16.32 7.15
C SER A 176 1.30 -17.76 6.65
N GLY A 177 0.57 -18.58 7.41
CA GLY A 177 0.18 -19.93 7.01
C GLY A 177 1.34 -20.84 6.59
N PRO A 178 1.17 -21.70 5.55
CA PRO A 178 2.19 -22.60 5.05
C PRO A 178 3.45 -21.92 4.47
N THR A 179 3.39 -20.61 4.24
CA THR A 179 4.51 -19.79 3.76
C THR A 179 4.97 -18.82 4.84
N GLY A 180 4.81 -19.22 6.12
CA GLY A 180 5.19 -18.43 7.28
C GLY A 180 6.67 -18.07 7.37
N ASP A 181 7.51 -18.72 6.57
CA ASP A 181 8.94 -18.45 6.42
C ASP A 181 9.27 -17.27 5.50
N ARG A 182 8.27 -16.67 4.82
CA ARG A 182 8.50 -15.60 3.84
C ARG A 182 7.38 -14.60 3.69
N VAL A 183 7.69 -13.49 3.03
CA VAL A 183 6.66 -12.58 2.51
C VAL A 183 6.11 -13.18 1.22
N ALA A 184 4.81 -13.37 1.17
CA ALA A 184 4.17 -14.02 0.03
C ALA A 184 2.80 -13.42 -0.28
N ARG A 185 2.33 -13.69 -1.49
CA ARG A 185 0.96 -13.40 -1.88
C ARG A 185 0.03 -14.44 -1.28
N MET A 186 -1.06 -13.99 -0.67
CA MET A 186 -2.09 -14.88 -0.14
C MET A 186 -3.43 -14.60 -0.82
N ARG A 187 -4.18 -15.67 -1.06
CA ARG A 187 -5.58 -15.59 -1.42
C ARG A 187 -6.42 -15.67 -0.15
N ARG A 188 -7.25 -14.65 0.09
CA ARG A 188 -8.10 -14.51 1.28
C ARG A 188 -9.56 -14.44 0.89
N ARG A 189 -10.45 -14.63 1.86
CA ARG A 189 -11.90 -14.60 1.65
C ARG A 189 -12.58 -13.63 2.61
N LEU A 190 -13.61 -12.95 2.12
CA LEU A 190 -14.44 -12.04 2.92
C LEU A 190 -15.33 -12.79 3.91
N ASP A 191 -15.67 -14.04 3.63
CA ASP A 191 -16.46 -14.90 4.52
C ASP A 191 -15.63 -15.55 5.64
N ASP A 192 -14.33 -15.27 5.73
CA ASP A 192 -13.50 -15.73 6.85
C ASP A 192 -14.08 -15.21 8.17
N PRO A 193 -14.51 -16.08 9.10
CA PRO A 193 -15.10 -15.66 10.37
C PRO A 193 -14.10 -14.94 11.28
N ARG A 194 -12.80 -15.06 11.00
CA ARG A 194 -11.72 -14.38 11.72
C ARG A 194 -11.42 -12.99 11.18
N LEU A 195 -11.94 -12.62 10.01
CA LEU A 195 -11.73 -11.29 9.45
C LEU A 195 -12.35 -10.23 10.37
N LEU A 196 -11.56 -9.27 10.82
CA LEU A 196 -12.04 -8.13 11.61
C LEU A 196 -12.52 -7.00 10.69
N GLY A 197 -11.72 -6.70 9.67
CA GLY A 197 -11.99 -5.63 8.72
C GLY A 197 -10.74 -5.21 7.97
N ALA A 198 -10.86 -4.13 7.20
CA ALA A 198 -9.76 -3.50 6.51
C ALA A 198 -9.84 -1.98 6.66
N GLY A 199 -8.69 -1.33 6.63
CA GLY A 199 -8.62 0.11 6.72
C GLY A 199 -7.51 0.71 5.89
N ARG A 200 -7.68 1.99 5.58
CA ARG A 200 -6.71 2.83 4.89
C ARG A 200 -6.59 4.14 5.63
N ALA A 201 -5.39 4.67 5.72
CA ALA A 201 -5.12 5.95 6.34
C ALA A 201 -4.43 6.87 5.31
N TRP A 202 -4.67 8.18 5.43
CA TRP A 202 -4.17 9.21 4.51
C TRP A 202 -3.79 10.48 5.26
#